data_AF-A0A7C4ECX5-F1
#
_entry.id   AF-A0A7C4ECX5-F1
#
_cell.length_a   1.000
_cell.length_b   1.000
_cell.length_c   1.000
_cell.angle_alpha   90.00
_cell.angle_beta   90.00
_cell.angle_gamma   90.00
#
_symmetry.space_group_name_H-M   'P 1'
#
loop_
_entity.id
_entity.type
_entity.pdbx_description
1 polymer ?
#
loop_
_entity_poly.entity_id
_entity_poly.type
_entity_poly.pdbx_seq_one_letter_code
_entity_poly.pdbx_strand_id
1 'polypeptide(L)'
;MDTIIFTPVGRVQNSFNEPASHLEIKKQQSILVIDQKYAEALFNIEDCPFLDVVFYFHKSEQGSLSGQIHSGMTRGVFASRSPSRPNLIAVTTVRLIKKEGNNLIVDGLDALNNSPILDIKCCDTSILEIQDRLNEAHISILKTEPRIEINNLIAQNDQYHLLLKAGQLHGHYCPGLAMGVMAATFAMNQINILSDGMENLLAITETNNCFSDGIQFVTGCSFGNNSLIYKDLGKTAFTLTARNGEGIRICSTHESQELIKNAFPLFNEYYQKVVVEQNRQPENIAVFKRAALDRAFKTLQLDFNKLFSVQKTKTRIPSFAAIHESVICMDCKESVMKPRTIADKSEYKCIECSHAEFFILDGNGIRKEIASEPDC
;
A
#
# COMPACT_ATOMS: atom_id res chain seq x y z
N MET A 1 -5.06 -0.04 47.19
CA MET A 1 -5.31 0.17 45.76
C MET A 1 -4.48 1.35 45.33
N ASP A 2 -3.66 1.18 44.31
CA ASP A 2 -2.89 2.28 43.76
C ASP A 2 -3.86 3.26 43.08
N THR A 3 -3.87 4.51 43.54
CA THR A 3 -4.70 5.56 42.94
C THR A 3 -3.92 6.17 41.79
N ILE A 4 -4.53 6.20 40.60
CA ILE A 4 -3.97 6.84 39.41
C ILE A 4 -4.74 8.15 39.17
N ILE A 5 -4.02 9.26 39.07
CA ILE A 5 -4.59 10.58 38.84
C ILE A 5 -4.30 11.00 37.40
N PHE A 6 -5.35 11.38 36.67
CA PHE A 6 -5.24 11.90 35.32
C PHE A 6 -5.44 13.42 35.30
N THR A 7 -4.65 14.12 34.49
CA THR A 7 -4.88 15.54 34.16
C THR A 7 -5.47 15.60 32.76
N PRO A 8 -6.61 16.26 32.53
CA PRO A 8 -7.14 16.45 31.19
C PRO A 8 -6.14 17.16 30.28
N VAL A 9 -6.08 16.73 29.02
CA VAL A 9 -5.24 17.34 27.97
C VAL A 9 -6.02 18.34 27.11
N GLY A 10 -7.34 18.39 27.26
CA GLY A 10 -8.22 19.27 26.51
C GLY A 10 -9.68 19.05 26.85
N ARG A 11 -10.58 19.66 26.07
CA ARG A 11 -12.03 19.53 26.22
C ARG A 11 -12.75 19.39 24.88
N VAL A 12 -13.89 18.72 24.91
CA VAL A 12 -14.81 18.63 23.79
C VAL A 12 -15.65 19.90 23.70
N GLN A 13 -15.84 20.42 22.48
CA GLN A 13 -16.76 21.51 22.18
C GLN A 13 -17.79 21.06 21.11
N ASN A 14 -19.07 21.09 21.47
CA ASN A 14 -20.22 20.82 20.58
C ASN A 14 -21.52 21.41 21.18
N SER A 15 -22.69 21.17 20.58
CA SER A 15 -23.97 21.71 21.09
C SER A 15 -24.70 20.83 22.11
N PHE A 16 -24.15 19.68 22.50
CA PHE A 16 -24.82 18.73 23.41
C PHE A 16 -24.41 18.98 24.86
N ASN A 17 -25.09 19.89 25.55
CA ASN A 17 -24.85 20.16 26.97
C ASN A 17 -25.52 19.13 27.89
N GLU A 18 -26.65 18.54 27.49
CA GLU A 18 -27.38 17.54 28.28
C GLU A 18 -27.30 16.15 27.63
N PRO A 19 -27.45 15.06 28.41
CA PRO A 19 -27.48 13.70 27.88
C PRO A 19 -28.48 13.55 26.73
N ALA A 20 -27.99 13.08 25.59
CA ALA A 20 -28.77 12.77 24.39
C ALA A 20 -28.43 11.37 23.90
N SER A 21 -29.15 10.86 22.91
CA SER A 21 -28.81 9.58 22.30
C SER A 21 -27.42 9.66 21.67
N HIS A 22 -26.57 8.65 21.91
CA HIS A 22 -25.23 8.61 21.31
C HIS A 22 -25.29 8.69 19.77
N LEU A 23 -26.36 8.18 19.13
CA LEU A 23 -26.55 8.27 17.69
C LEU A 23 -26.82 9.70 17.21
N GLU A 24 -27.44 10.53 18.04
CA GLU A 24 -27.70 11.94 17.71
C GLU A 24 -26.41 12.76 17.84
N ILE A 25 -25.65 12.54 18.91
CA ILE A 25 -24.37 13.22 19.12
C ILE A 25 -23.41 12.93 17.97
N LYS A 26 -23.30 11.67 17.55
CA LYS A 26 -22.40 11.24 16.45
C LYS A 26 -22.69 11.86 15.09
N LYS A 27 -23.91 12.37 14.86
CA LYS A 27 -24.28 13.01 13.58
C LYS A 27 -23.70 14.41 13.44
N GLN A 28 -23.26 15.02 14.55
CA GLN A 28 -22.69 16.36 14.55
C GLN A 28 -21.16 16.31 14.62
N GLN A 29 -20.52 17.23 13.92
CA GLN A 29 -19.10 17.52 14.13
C GLN A 29 -18.86 18.03 15.54
N SER A 30 -17.81 17.51 16.17
CA SER A 30 -17.29 18.00 17.44
C SER A 30 -15.90 18.57 17.24
N ILE A 31 -15.51 19.51 18.10
CA ILE A 31 -14.17 20.06 18.14
C ILE A 31 -13.48 19.54 19.41
N LEU A 32 -12.31 18.93 19.24
CA LEU A 32 -11.42 18.60 20.35
C LEU A 32 -10.48 19.79 20.55
N VAL A 33 -10.67 20.55 21.63
CA VAL A 33 -9.86 21.72 21.97
C VAL A 33 -8.76 21.26 22.93
N ILE A 34 -7.54 21.11 22.42
CA ILE A 34 -6.39 20.62 23.20
C ILE A 34 -5.71 21.79 23.90
N ASP A 35 -5.34 21.67 25.17
CA ASP A 35 -4.67 22.75 25.88
C ASP A 35 -3.38 23.15 25.16
N GLN A 36 -3.11 24.46 25.09
CA GLN A 36 -1.98 25.00 24.32
C GLN A 36 -0.63 24.38 24.69
N LYS A 37 -0.43 24.01 25.97
CA LYS A 37 0.78 23.32 26.46
C LYS A 37 1.02 21.94 25.85
N TYR A 38 0.00 21.32 25.25
CA TYR A 38 0.09 20.02 24.56
C TYR A 38 -0.01 20.16 23.03
N ALA A 39 -0.05 21.39 22.47
CA ALA A 39 -0.23 21.60 21.04
C ALA A 39 0.89 20.94 20.20
N GLU A 40 2.12 20.89 20.71
CA GLU A 40 3.25 20.23 20.04
C GLU A 40 3.03 18.71 19.88
N ALA A 41 2.30 18.07 20.79
CA ALA A 41 1.97 16.64 20.69
C ALA A 41 1.03 16.31 19.51
N LEU A 42 0.45 17.33 18.85
CA LEU A 42 -0.36 17.18 17.65
C LEU A 42 0.47 17.23 16.36
N PHE A 43 1.80 17.27 16.45
CA PHE A 43 2.68 17.22 15.28
C PHE A 43 2.36 15.99 14.43
N ASN A 44 2.09 16.20 13.13
CA ASN A 44 1.68 15.18 12.16
C ASN A 44 0.43 14.37 12.49
N ILE A 45 -0.45 14.82 13.40
CA ILE A 45 -1.69 14.08 13.70
C ILE A 45 -2.63 13.94 12.48
N GLU A 46 -2.49 14.80 11.47
CA GLU A 46 -3.23 14.73 10.21
C GLU A 46 -2.88 13.49 9.36
N ASP A 47 -1.75 12.83 9.64
CA ASP A 47 -1.39 11.55 9.02
C ASP A 47 -2.24 10.37 9.57
N CYS A 48 -2.98 10.60 10.66
CA CYS A 48 -3.88 9.63 11.28
C CYS A 48 -5.36 9.98 10.97
N PRO A 49 -5.97 9.36 9.94
CA PRO A 49 -7.35 9.70 9.54
C PRO A 49 -8.41 9.30 10.57
N PHE A 50 -8.08 8.35 11.45
CA PHE A 50 -8.92 7.92 12.56
C PHE A 50 -8.17 8.03 13.89
N LEU A 51 -8.86 8.55 14.91
CA LEU A 51 -8.32 8.77 16.23
C LEU A 51 -9.17 8.07 17.28
N ASP A 52 -8.55 7.39 18.24
CA ASP A 52 -9.21 6.96 19.48
C ASP A 52 -9.12 8.09 20.50
N VAL A 53 -10.27 8.67 20.83
CA VAL A 53 -10.38 9.74 21.82
C VAL A 53 -10.75 9.12 23.15
N VAL A 54 -9.88 9.28 24.14
CA VAL A 54 -10.13 8.85 25.52
C VAL A 54 -10.63 10.06 26.30
N PHE A 55 -11.84 9.99 26.84
CA PHE A 55 -12.47 11.11 27.54
C PHE A 55 -13.21 10.66 28.80
N TYR A 56 -13.54 11.62 29.66
CA TYR A 56 -14.17 11.36 30.96
C TYR A 56 -15.67 11.70 30.95
N PHE A 57 -16.51 10.80 31.45
CA PHE A 57 -17.95 11.02 31.62
C PHE A 57 -18.24 11.95 32.81
N HIS A 58 -17.92 13.22 32.65
CA HIS A 58 -18.00 14.24 33.71
C HIS A 58 -19.42 14.51 34.27
N LYS A 59 -20.47 14.07 33.57
CA LYS A 59 -21.87 14.14 34.02
C LYS A 59 -22.45 12.79 34.46
N SER A 60 -21.64 11.73 34.55
CA SER A 60 -22.09 10.42 34.98
C SER A 60 -21.64 10.13 36.40
N GLU A 61 -22.41 9.28 37.08
CA GLU A 61 -22.06 8.76 38.39
C GLU A 61 -21.57 7.31 38.26
N GLN A 62 -20.68 6.92 39.18
CA GLN A 62 -20.30 5.51 39.30
C GLN A 62 -21.55 4.70 39.64
N GLY A 63 -21.84 3.67 38.83
CA GLY A 63 -23.04 2.86 39.02
C GLY A 63 -22.77 1.37 39.01
N SER A 64 -23.86 0.61 38.91
CA SER A 64 -23.90 -0.82 39.13
C SER A 64 -22.99 -1.61 38.18
N LEU A 65 -22.41 -2.70 38.69
CA LEU A 65 -21.53 -3.59 37.92
C LEU A 65 -22.23 -4.36 36.78
N SER A 66 -23.56 -4.27 36.72
CA SER A 66 -24.41 -4.79 35.64
C SER A 66 -25.66 -3.93 35.49
N GLY A 67 -26.24 -3.94 34.30
CA GLY A 67 -27.48 -3.21 33.99
C GLY A 67 -28.06 -3.62 32.65
N GLN A 68 -29.29 -3.19 32.37
CA GLN A 68 -29.89 -3.35 31.05
C GLN A 68 -29.22 -2.40 30.05
N ILE A 69 -28.78 -2.95 28.91
CA ILE A 69 -28.31 -2.15 27.77
C ILE A 69 -29.50 -1.73 26.90
N HIS A 70 -29.27 -0.84 25.92
CA HIS A 70 -30.32 -0.30 25.03
C HIS A 70 -31.16 -1.38 24.33
N SER A 71 -30.63 -2.59 24.12
CA SER A 71 -31.37 -3.73 23.55
C SER A 71 -32.25 -4.50 24.54
N GLY A 72 -32.33 -4.07 25.82
CA GLY A 72 -33.11 -4.72 26.88
C GLY A 72 -32.43 -5.92 27.56
N MET A 73 -31.28 -6.38 27.05
CA MET A 73 -30.48 -7.43 27.70
C MET A 73 -29.72 -6.91 28.92
N THR A 74 -29.67 -7.69 29.99
CA THR A 74 -28.77 -7.40 31.12
C THR A 74 -27.36 -7.85 30.79
N ARG A 75 -26.37 -6.97 30.95
CA ARG A 75 -24.95 -7.28 30.79
C ARG A 75 -24.13 -6.68 31.92
N GLY A 76 -22.99 -7.30 32.22
CA GLY A 76 -21.97 -6.68 33.07
C GLY A 76 -21.45 -5.39 32.43
N VAL A 77 -21.05 -4.41 33.26
CA VAL A 77 -20.67 -3.07 32.80
C VAL A 77 -19.47 -3.08 31.83
N PHE A 78 -18.55 -4.04 32.00
CA PHE A 78 -17.41 -4.26 31.10
C PHE A 78 -17.77 -4.98 29.80
N ALA A 79 -18.93 -5.64 29.74
CA ALA A 79 -19.51 -6.21 28.52
C ALA A 79 -20.47 -5.23 27.82
N SER A 80 -20.40 -3.94 28.18
CA SER A 80 -21.23 -2.85 27.65
C SER A 80 -20.38 -1.59 27.46
N ARG A 81 -20.99 -0.57 26.85
CA ARG A 81 -20.44 0.79 26.76
C ARG A 81 -21.19 1.79 27.64
N SER A 82 -21.79 1.31 28.75
CA SER A 82 -22.51 2.17 29.68
C SER A 82 -21.60 3.27 30.25
N PRO A 83 -22.06 4.52 30.31
CA PRO A 83 -21.31 5.62 30.92
C PRO A 83 -21.25 5.53 32.45
N SER A 84 -22.17 4.78 33.06
CA SER A 84 -22.15 4.50 34.50
C SER A 84 -21.30 3.26 34.77
N ARG A 85 -20.05 3.48 35.20
CA ARG A 85 -19.00 2.44 35.34
C ARG A 85 -17.96 2.79 36.41
N PRO A 86 -17.18 1.82 36.91
CA PRO A 86 -16.25 2.05 38.03
C PRO A 86 -15.26 3.19 37.79
N ASN A 87 -14.63 3.20 36.61
CA ASN A 87 -13.86 4.33 36.10
C ASN A 87 -14.64 4.95 34.96
N LEU A 88 -15.01 6.21 35.10
CA LEU A 88 -15.87 6.96 34.16
C LEU A 88 -15.12 7.35 32.87
N ILE A 89 -14.39 6.41 32.30
CA ILE A 89 -13.58 6.56 31.10
C ILE A 89 -14.36 6.01 29.91
N ALA A 90 -14.35 6.81 28.85
CA ALA A 90 -14.92 6.53 27.56
C ALA A 90 -13.81 6.47 26.51
N VAL A 91 -14.04 5.68 25.46
CA VAL A 91 -13.20 5.66 24.27
C VAL A 91 -14.10 5.65 23.06
N THR A 92 -13.86 6.56 22.13
CA THR A 92 -14.58 6.63 20.86
C THR A 92 -13.60 6.86 19.73
N THR A 93 -13.64 5.96 18.74
CA THR A 93 -12.95 6.14 17.46
C THR A 93 -13.71 7.16 16.62
N VAL A 94 -13.01 8.21 16.21
CA VAL A 94 -13.55 9.32 15.41
C VAL A 94 -12.76 9.46 14.12
N ARG A 95 -13.38 10.07 13.10
CA ARG A 95 -12.67 10.48 11.88
C ARG A 95 -12.16 11.90 12.06
N LEU A 96 -10.86 12.11 11.83
CA LEU A 96 -10.26 13.45 11.78
C LEU A 96 -10.64 14.12 10.45
N ILE A 97 -11.26 15.30 10.53
CA ILE A 97 -11.68 16.07 9.36
C ILE A 97 -10.63 17.12 9.00
N LYS A 98 -10.14 17.86 10.00
CA LYS A 98 -9.07 18.85 9.85
C LYS A 98 -8.49 19.23 11.21
N LYS A 99 -7.26 19.74 11.20
CA LYS A 99 -6.60 20.37 12.35
C LYS A 99 -6.49 21.88 12.13
N GLU A 100 -6.86 22.66 13.14
CA GLU A 100 -6.75 24.13 13.16
C GLU A 100 -6.05 24.57 14.45
N GLY A 101 -4.72 24.75 14.38
CA GLY A 101 -3.91 25.01 15.57
C GLY A 101 -3.97 23.83 16.55
N ASN A 102 -4.50 24.07 17.74
CA ASN A 102 -4.74 23.09 18.81
C ASN A 102 -6.16 22.50 18.78
N ASN A 103 -6.96 22.79 17.74
CA ASN A 103 -8.31 22.29 17.58
C ASN A 103 -8.35 21.16 16.53
N LEU A 104 -8.99 20.04 16.86
CA LEU A 104 -9.23 18.94 15.92
C LEU A 104 -10.73 18.86 15.64
N ILE A 105 -11.13 19.06 14.39
CA ILE A 105 -12.52 18.88 13.96
C ILE A 105 -12.70 17.41 13.62
N VAL A 106 -13.67 16.75 14.26
CA VAL A 106 -13.88 15.30 14.14
C VAL A 106 -15.35 14.94 13.91
N ASP A 107 -15.56 13.83 13.19
CA ASP A 107 -16.87 13.20 13.00
C ASP A 107 -17.00 11.92 13.85
N GLY A 108 -18.20 11.67 14.38
CA GLY A 108 -18.53 10.39 15.03
C GLY A 108 -18.23 10.30 16.53
N LEU A 109 -17.91 11.43 17.18
CA LEU A 109 -17.77 11.52 18.64
C LEU A 109 -19.14 11.45 19.33
N ASP A 110 -19.22 10.80 20.49
CA ASP A 110 -20.42 10.68 21.34
C ASP A 110 -20.21 11.27 22.76
N ALA A 111 -19.40 12.32 22.85
CA ALA A 111 -19.11 13.03 24.08
C ALA A 111 -19.97 14.29 24.22
N LEU A 112 -20.39 14.61 25.45
CA LEU A 112 -21.07 15.87 25.74
C LEU A 112 -20.10 17.05 25.63
N ASN A 113 -20.65 18.23 25.40
CA ASN A 113 -19.93 19.49 25.48
C ASN A 113 -19.19 19.60 26.81
N ASN A 114 -17.99 20.17 26.80
CA ASN A 114 -17.05 20.28 27.92
C ASN A 114 -16.51 18.97 28.50
N SER A 115 -16.76 17.81 27.89
CA SER A 115 -16.18 16.55 28.34
C SER A 115 -14.65 16.64 28.38
N PRO A 116 -14.00 16.32 29.52
CA PRO A 116 -12.54 16.33 29.62
C PRO A 116 -11.93 15.24 28.75
N ILE A 117 -10.97 15.61 27.92
CA ILE A 117 -10.16 14.68 27.12
C ILE A 117 -8.99 14.24 27.98
N LEU A 118 -8.79 12.94 28.11
CA LEU A 118 -7.71 12.33 28.87
C LEU A 118 -6.52 11.98 27.97
N ASP A 119 -6.78 11.50 26.76
CA ASP A 119 -5.75 11.10 25.80
C ASP A 119 -6.30 11.04 24.37
N ILE A 120 -5.42 11.07 23.37
CA ILE A 120 -5.74 10.88 21.94
C ILE A 120 -4.69 9.97 21.32
N LYS A 121 -5.13 8.94 20.62
CA LYS A 121 -4.26 7.99 19.92
C LYS A 121 -4.65 7.85 18.46
N CYS A 122 -3.70 7.58 17.58
CA CYS A 122 -4.04 7.04 16.26
C CYS A 122 -4.74 5.69 16.44
N CYS A 123 -5.85 5.47 15.74
CA CYS A 123 -6.61 4.23 15.88
C CYS A 123 -5.76 3.04 15.42
N ASP A 124 -5.59 2.06 16.31
CA ASP A 124 -4.84 0.84 16.00
C ASP A 124 -5.76 -0.18 15.32
N THR A 125 -5.58 -0.33 14.00
CA THR A 125 -6.33 -1.30 13.19
C THR A 125 -5.60 -2.64 13.02
N SER A 126 -4.42 -2.82 13.62
CA SER A 126 -3.60 -4.03 13.43
C SER A 126 -4.33 -5.32 13.84
N ILE A 127 -5.25 -5.24 14.81
CA ILE A 127 -6.08 -6.38 15.22
C ILE A 127 -7.13 -6.77 14.18
N LEU A 128 -7.60 -5.82 13.36
CA LEU A 128 -8.52 -6.12 12.25
C LEU A 128 -7.78 -6.88 11.14
N GLU A 129 -6.49 -6.58 10.93
CA GLU A 129 -5.63 -7.37 10.04
C GLU A 129 -5.37 -8.80 10.53
N ILE A 130 -5.57 -9.07 11.83
CA ILE A 130 -5.44 -10.42 12.42
C ILE A 130 -6.73 -11.23 12.26
N GLN A 131 -7.91 -10.60 12.19
CA GLN A 131 -9.17 -11.33 12.05
C GLN A 131 -9.33 -12.02 10.68
N ASP A 132 -8.78 -11.45 9.60
CA ASP A 132 -8.69 -12.14 8.31
C ASP A 132 -7.77 -13.38 8.35
N ARG A 133 -6.81 -13.44 9.30
CA ARG A 133 -5.91 -14.59 9.51
C ARG A 133 -6.56 -15.75 10.29
N LEU A 134 -7.80 -15.61 10.74
CA LEU A 134 -8.51 -16.65 11.50
C LEU A 134 -9.60 -17.35 10.68
N ASN A 135 -9.83 -16.95 9.43
CA ASN A 135 -10.70 -17.70 8.53
C ASN A 135 -9.91 -18.87 7.91
N GLU A 136 -9.92 -20.01 8.60
CA GLU A 136 -9.24 -21.24 8.13
C GLU A 136 -9.68 -21.66 6.72
N ALA A 137 -10.94 -21.41 6.35
CA ALA A 137 -11.43 -21.69 5.01
C ALA A 137 -10.78 -20.79 3.96
N HIS A 138 -10.65 -19.49 4.24
CA HIS A 138 -9.97 -18.55 3.34
C HIS A 138 -8.48 -18.85 3.22
N ILE A 139 -7.81 -19.19 4.33
CA ILE A 139 -6.41 -19.64 4.32
C ILE A 139 -6.24 -20.91 3.50
N SER A 140 -7.16 -21.87 3.64
CA SER A 140 -7.12 -23.09 2.84
C SER A 140 -7.22 -22.79 1.34
N ILE A 141 -8.09 -21.85 0.94
CA ILE A 141 -8.20 -21.41 -0.46
C ILE A 141 -6.88 -20.76 -0.91
N LEU A 142 -6.31 -19.84 -0.13
CA LEU A 142 -5.05 -19.17 -0.48
C LEU A 142 -3.86 -20.14 -0.65
N LYS A 143 -3.82 -21.25 0.09
CA LYS A 143 -2.79 -22.28 -0.09
C LYS A 143 -2.88 -22.97 -1.47
N THR A 144 -4.10 -23.11 -2.00
CA THR A 144 -4.35 -23.74 -3.30
C THR A 144 -4.38 -22.74 -4.45
N GLU A 145 -4.86 -21.52 -4.19
CA GLU A 145 -5.05 -20.43 -5.14
C GLU A 145 -4.48 -19.13 -4.54
N PRO A 146 -3.15 -18.98 -4.49
CA PRO A 146 -2.50 -17.86 -3.81
C PRO A 146 -2.81 -16.49 -4.41
N ARG A 147 -3.39 -16.46 -5.62
CA ARG A 147 -3.78 -15.24 -6.34
C ARG A 147 -5.28 -14.97 -6.33
N ILE A 148 -6.11 -15.75 -5.63
CA ILE A 148 -7.58 -15.64 -5.71
C ILE A 148 -8.08 -14.21 -5.45
N GLU A 149 -7.51 -13.53 -4.46
CA GLU A 149 -7.88 -12.14 -4.14
C GLU A 149 -7.52 -11.18 -5.28
N ILE A 150 -6.30 -11.30 -5.83
CA ILE A 150 -5.84 -10.46 -6.94
C ILE A 150 -6.74 -10.70 -8.16
N ASN A 151 -7.05 -11.96 -8.46
CA ASN A 151 -7.91 -12.33 -9.58
C ASN A 151 -9.34 -11.79 -9.43
N ASN A 152 -9.90 -11.84 -8.21
CA ASN A 152 -11.21 -11.26 -7.92
C ASN A 152 -11.23 -9.74 -8.12
N LEU A 153 -10.18 -9.04 -7.67
CA LEU A 153 -10.05 -7.60 -7.88
C LEU A 153 -9.89 -7.24 -9.36
N ILE A 154 -9.12 -8.04 -10.13
CA ILE A 154 -9.01 -7.88 -11.58
C ILE A 154 -10.38 -8.01 -12.25
N ALA A 155 -11.12 -9.08 -11.93
CA ALA A 155 -12.45 -9.34 -12.50
C ALA A 155 -13.47 -8.24 -12.17
N GLN A 156 -13.34 -7.61 -10.99
CA GLN A 156 -14.17 -6.48 -10.57
C GLN A 156 -13.66 -5.13 -11.11
N ASN A 157 -12.52 -5.13 -11.81
CA ASN A 157 -11.80 -3.93 -12.25
C ASN A 157 -11.49 -2.97 -11.07
N ASP A 158 -11.23 -3.52 -9.89
CA ASP A 158 -10.91 -2.77 -8.68
C ASP A 158 -9.43 -2.40 -8.63
N GLN A 159 -9.09 -1.41 -9.45
CA GLN A 159 -7.72 -0.90 -9.58
C GLN A 159 -7.23 -0.21 -8.29
N TYR A 160 -8.14 0.28 -7.45
CA TYR A 160 -7.80 0.97 -6.20
C TYR A 160 -7.19 -0.02 -5.20
N HIS A 161 -7.85 -1.16 -4.95
CA HIS A 161 -7.32 -2.18 -4.05
C HIS A 161 -6.15 -2.95 -4.66
N LEU A 162 -6.10 -3.11 -5.99
CA LEU A 162 -4.91 -3.62 -6.66
C LEU A 162 -3.69 -2.71 -6.45
N LEU A 163 -3.87 -1.38 -6.52
CA LEU A 163 -2.80 -0.42 -6.25
C LEU A 163 -2.34 -0.48 -4.79
N LEU A 164 -3.25 -0.58 -3.83
CA LEU A 164 -2.91 -0.78 -2.41
C LEU A 164 -2.04 -2.02 -2.20
N LYS A 165 -2.40 -3.15 -2.80
CA LYS A 165 -1.60 -4.38 -2.68
C LYS A 165 -0.28 -4.29 -3.45
N ALA A 166 -0.26 -3.70 -4.66
CA ALA A 166 0.96 -3.51 -5.43
C ALA A 166 1.98 -2.60 -4.71
N GLY A 167 1.50 -1.61 -3.96
CA GLY A 167 2.34 -0.74 -3.12
C GLY A 167 3.11 -1.49 -2.04
N GLN A 168 2.64 -2.66 -1.58
CA GLN A 168 3.36 -3.49 -0.61
C GLN A 168 4.61 -4.11 -1.22
N LEU A 169 4.55 -4.51 -2.50
CA LEU A 169 5.72 -4.98 -3.23
C LEU A 169 6.67 -3.81 -3.56
N HIS A 170 6.10 -2.69 -4.03
CA HIS A 170 6.88 -1.56 -4.55
C HIS A 170 7.49 -0.66 -3.45
N GLY A 171 6.92 -0.65 -2.25
CA GLY A 171 7.37 0.13 -1.09
C GLY A 171 6.87 1.58 -1.04
N HIS A 172 6.23 2.09 -2.10
CA HIS A 172 5.57 3.40 -2.09
C HIS A 172 4.48 3.49 -3.17
N TYR A 173 3.74 4.60 -3.21
CA TYR A 173 2.73 4.85 -4.24
C TYR A 173 3.22 5.95 -5.19
N CYS A 174 3.23 5.67 -6.49
CA CYS A 174 3.59 6.63 -7.51
C CYS A 174 2.72 6.45 -8.78
N PRO A 175 2.67 7.45 -9.67
CA PRO A 175 1.89 7.36 -10.91
C PRO A 175 2.36 6.23 -11.83
N GLY A 176 3.66 5.90 -11.83
CA GLY A 176 4.19 4.79 -12.63
C GLY A 176 3.59 3.46 -12.20
N LEU A 177 3.55 3.20 -10.89
CA LEU A 177 2.91 2.01 -10.33
C LEU A 177 1.41 1.97 -10.67
N ALA A 178 0.71 3.08 -10.48
CA ALA A 178 -0.71 3.21 -10.81
C ALA A 178 -0.98 2.92 -12.30
N MET A 179 -0.20 3.50 -13.20
CA MET A 179 -0.25 3.23 -14.64
C MET A 179 -0.02 1.74 -14.95
N GLY A 180 0.94 1.10 -14.27
CA GLY A 180 1.18 -0.33 -14.40
C GLY A 180 -0.04 -1.15 -13.99
N VAL A 181 -0.64 -0.85 -12.84
CA VAL A 181 -1.87 -1.51 -12.37
C VAL A 181 -3.02 -1.32 -13.36
N MET A 182 -3.25 -0.10 -13.85
CA MET A 182 -4.29 0.17 -14.86
C MET A 182 -4.09 -0.65 -16.13
N ALA A 183 -2.88 -0.59 -16.69
CA ALA A 183 -2.55 -1.24 -17.95
C ALA A 183 -2.62 -2.77 -17.84
N ALA A 184 -2.11 -3.34 -16.75
CA ALA A 184 -2.18 -4.78 -16.49
C ALA A 184 -3.61 -5.25 -16.25
N THR A 185 -4.40 -4.53 -15.45
CA THR A 185 -5.80 -4.91 -15.17
C THR A 185 -6.61 -4.92 -16.46
N PHE A 186 -6.43 -3.89 -17.30
CA PHE A 186 -7.05 -3.86 -18.62
C PHE A 186 -6.64 -5.06 -19.48
N ALA A 187 -5.34 -5.36 -19.59
CA ALA A 187 -4.86 -6.48 -20.39
C ALA A 187 -5.36 -7.84 -19.88
N MET A 188 -5.36 -8.05 -18.55
CA MET A 188 -5.86 -9.27 -17.91
C MET A 188 -7.36 -9.47 -18.16
N ASN A 189 -8.16 -8.40 -18.17
CA ASN A 189 -9.58 -8.48 -18.50
C ASN A 189 -9.86 -8.70 -20.00
N GLN A 190 -8.86 -8.51 -20.87
CA GLN A 190 -8.97 -8.79 -22.30
C GLN A 190 -8.46 -10.19 -22.68
N ILE A 191 -7.48 -10.71 -21.94
CA ILE A 191 -6.93 -12.05 -22.15
C ILE A 191 -7.62 -13.00 -21.17
N ASN A 192 -8.45 -13.92 -21.67
CA ASN A 192 -9.18 -14.86 -20.82
C ASN A 192 -8.28 -16.01 -20.33
N ILE A 193 -7.13 -15.67 -19.75
CA ILE A 193 -6.09 -16.59 -19.28
C ILE A 193 -5.62 -16.09 -17.91
N LEU A 194 -5.72 -16.94 -16.91
CA LEU A 194 -5.21 -16.68 -15.57
C LEU A 194 -3.73 -17.11 -15.48
N SER A 195 -2.96 -16.41 -14.65
CA SER A 195 -1.62 -16.88 -14.28
C SER A 195 -1.73 -18.04 -13.28
N ASP A 196 -1.12 -19.16 -13.61
CA ASP A 196 -0.96 -20.34 -12.78
C ASP A 196 0.40 -20.38 -12.07
N GLY A 197 1.15 -19.28 -12.12
CA GLY A 197 2.52 -19.21 -11.61
C GLY A 197 3.56 -19.90 -12.50
N MET A 198 3.18 -20.36 -13.69
CA MET A 198 4.08 -20.91 -14.70
C MET A 198 4.14 -20.01 -15.95
N GLU A 199 4.98 -20.39 -16.91
CA GLU A 199 5.20 -19.64 -18.15
C GLU A 199 4.01 -19.63 -19.14
N ASN A 200 2.81 -20.06 -18.74
CA ASN A 200 1.64 -20.16 -19.62
C ASN A 200 1.09 -18.79 -20.07
N LEU A 201 1.18 -17.82 -19.18
CA LEU A 201 0.97 -16.40 -19.43
C LEU A 201 2.32 -15.70 -19.32
N LEU A 202 2.64 -14.82 -20.26
CA LEU A 202 3.90 -14.07 -20.25
C LEU A 202 3.65 -12.57 -20.30
N ALA A 203 4.40 -11.83 -19.51
CA ALA A 203 4.47 -10.38 -19.58
C ALA A 203 5.85 -9.96 -20.10
N ILE A 204 5.87 -9.17 -21.17
CA ILE A 204 7.09 -8.63 -21.75
C ILE A 204 7.11 -7.13 -21.46
N THR A 205 7.93 -6.68 -20.52
CA THR A 205 8.08 -5.25 -20.19
C THR A 205 9.18 -4.62 -21.03
N GLU A 206 8.99 -3.35 -21.43
CA GLU A 206 9.96 -2.60 -22.24
C GLU A 206 10.72 -1.52 -21.42
N THR A 207 10.56 -1.54 -20.10
CA THR A 207 11.18 -0.63 -19.13
C THR A 207 11.40 -1.33 -17.77
N ASN A 208 12.33 -0.82 -16.95
CA ASN A 208 12.66 -1.30 -15.60
C ASN A 208 12.18 -0.34 -14.49
N ASN A 209 11.25 0.58 -14.78
CA ASN A 209 10.73 1.51 -13.80
C ASN A 209 9.48 0.97 -13.06
N CYS A 210 8.92 1.78 -12.15
CA CYS A 210 7.75 1.46 -11.31
C CYS A 210 6.53 0.89 -12.07
N PHE A 211 6.38 1.20 -13.36
CA PHE A 211 5.35 0.63 -14.22
C PHE A 211 5.41 -0.90 -14.25
N SER A 212 6.63 -1.45 -14.33
CA SER A 212 6.87 -2.89 -14.42
C SER A 212 6.48 -3.63 -13.15
N ASP A 213 6.57 -3.01 -11.97
CA ASP A 213 6.12 -3.63 -10.71
C ASP A 213 4.61 -3.77 -10.66
N GLY A 214 3.88 -2.77 -11.19
CA GLY A 214 2.43 -2.86 -11.36
C GLY A 214 2.03 -4.00 -12.30
N ILE A 215 2.77 -4.16 -13.41
CA ILE A 215 2.58 -5.28 -14.34
C ILE A 215 2.84 -6.62 -13.64
N GLN A 216 3.98 -6.77 -12.98
CA GLN A 216 4.36 -8.01 -12.29
C GLN A 216 3.32 -8.40 -11.23
N PHE A 217 2.90 -7.43 -10.42
CA PHE A 217 1.95 -7.67 -9.33
C PHE A 217 0.60 -8.17 -9.87
N VAL A 218 0.00 -7.41 -10.79
CA VAL A 218 -1.35 -7.70 -11.31
C VAL A 218 -1.37 -8.93 -12.20
N THR A 219 -0.41 -9.09 -13.11
CA THR A 219 -0.40 -10.24 -14.04
C THR A 219 0.07 -11.53 -13.37
N GLY A 220 0.90 -11.42 -12.33
CA GLY A 220 1.61 -12.58 -11.75
C GLY A 220 2.78 -13.06 -12.57
N CYS A 221 3.08 -12.37 -13.66
CA CYS A 221 4.26 -12.64 -14.43
C CYS A 221 5.45 -12.02 -13.72
N SER A 222 6.29 -12.84 -13.08
CA SER A 222 7.40 -12.36 -12.25
C SER A 222 8.74 -12.84 -12.77
N PHE A 223 9.81 -12.19 -12.30
CA PHE A 223 11.17 -12.59 -12.68
C PHE A 223 11.48 -14.04 -12.27
N GLY A 224 11.11 -14.43 -11.04
CA GLY A 224 11.47 -15.74 -10.47
C GLY A 224 10.71 -16.93 -11.05
N ASN A 225 9.50 -16.74 -11.59
CA ASN A 225 8.75 -17.80 -12.25
C ASN A 225 8.94 -17.82 -13.78
N ASN A 226 9.95 -17.10 -14.29
CA ASN A 226 10.36 -17.03 -15.70
C ASN A 226 9.32 -16.48 -16.68
N SER A 227 8.19 -15.97 -16.19
CA SER A 227 7.12 -15.48 -17.06
C SER A 227 7.18 -13.97 -17.34
N LEU A 228 8.04 -13.24 -16.63
CA LEU A 228 8.41 -11.87 -16.96
C LEU A 228 9.63 -11.85 -17.88
N ILE A 229 9.49 -11.20 -19.04
CA ILE A 229 10.60 -10.96 -19.97
C ILE A 229 10.87 -9.46 -20.00
N TYR A 230 12.09 -9.06 -19.63
CA TYR A 230 12.51 -7.68 -19.74
C TYR A 230 13.20 -7.41 -21.08
N LYS A 231 12.66 -6.47 -21.86
CA LYS A 231 13.30 -5.90 -23.05
C LYS A 231 13.76 -4.48 -22.72
N ASP A 232 15.07 -4.28 -22.62
CA ASP A 232 15.65 -2.99 -22.24
C ASP A 232 15.58 -1.97 -23.39
N LEU A 233 14.37 -1.46 -23.69
CA LEU A 233 14.10 -0.51 -24.77
C LEU A 233 13.78 0.89 -24.26
N GLY A 234 13.61 1.07 -22.95
CA GLY A 234 13.25 2.35 -22.32
C GLY A 234 11.83 2.83 -22.61
N LYS A 235 10.96 1.99 -23.20
CA LYS A 235 9.57 2.37 -23.51
C LYS A 235 8.67 2.00 -22.34
N THR A 236 7.85 2.94 -21.87
CA THR A 236 6.76 2.64 -20.91
C THR A 236 5.66 1.85 -21.62
N ALA A 237 5.92 0.56 -21.82
CA ALA A 237 5.07 -0.37 -22.52
C ALA A 237 5.27 -1.77 -21.96
N PHE A 238 4.23 -2.60 -22.12
CA PHE A 238 4.35 -4.03 -21.92
C PHE A 238 3.46 -4.80 -22.89
N THR A 239 3.76 -6.07 -23.08
CA THR A 239 2.93 -7.01 -23.84
C THR A 239 2.51 -8.15 -22.94
N LEU A 240 1.22 -8.43 -22.86
CA LEU A 240 0.68 -9.63 -22.22
C LEU A 240 0.33 -10.64 -23.30
N THR A 241 0.83 -11.87 -23.21
CA THR A 241 0.68 -12.86 -24.28
C THR A 241 0.61 -14.29 -23.74
N ALA A 242 -0.17 -15.13 -24.43
CA ALA A 242 -0.18 -16.58 -24.23
C ALA A 242 1.01 -17.24 -24.95
N ARG A 243 1.34 -18.49 -24.62
CA ARG A 243 2.44 -19.24 -25.25
C ARG A 243 2.38 -19.35 -26.79
N ASN A 244 1.20 -19.20 -27.39
CA ASN A 244 1.03 -19.22 -28.86
C ASN A 244 1.50 -17.91 -29.54
N GLY A 245 1.94 -16.91 -28.77
CA GLY A 245 2.41 -15.62 -29.25
C GLY A 245 1.31 -14.57 -29.38
N GLU A 246 0.04 -14.93 -29.28
CA GLU A 246 -1.07 -13.99 -29.37
C GLU A 246 -1.21 -13.22 -28.07
N GLY A 247 -1.38 -11.91 -28.18
CA GLY A 247 -1.39 -11.04 -27.02
C GLY A 247 -1.78 -9.61 -27.33
N ILE A 248 -1.63 -8.76 -26.33
CA ILE A 248 -1.96 -7.35 -26.38
C ILE A 248 -0.75 -6.57 -25.87
N ARG A 249 -0.29 -5.62 -26.68
CA ARG A 249 0.73 -4.64 -26.30
C ARG A 249 0.04 -3.35 -25.90
N ILE A 250 0.41 -2.82 -24.74
CA ILE A 250 -0.07 -1.55 -24.21
C ILE A 250 1.12 -0.62 -24.04
N CYS A 251 1.03 0.60 -24.55
CA CYS A 251 2.11 1.58 -24.52
C CYS A 251 1.57 2.94 -24.11
N SER A 252 2.29 3.61 -23.20
CA SER A 252 2.02 5.01 -22.86
C SER A 252 2.01 5.88 -24.12
N THR A 253 1.00 6.73 -24.26
CA THR A 253 0.93 7.69 -25.37
C THR A 253 1.90 8.85 -25.14
N HIS A 254 2.10 9.66 -26.18
CA HIS A 254 2.86 10.90 -26.10
C HIS A 254 2.16 11.96 -25.22
N GLU A 255 0.83 11.92 -25.10
CA GLU A 255 0.03 12.85 -24.30
C GLU A 255 0.02 12.49 -22.80
N SER A 256 0.31 11.23 -22.44
CA SER A 256 0.18 10.71 -21.08
C SER A 256 0.94 11.54 -20.04
N GLN A 257 2.17 11.95 -20.36
CA GLN A 257 3.01 12.70 -19.42
C GLN A 257 2.42 14.08 -19.13
N GLU A 258 1.95 14.77 -20.17
CA GLU A 258 1.34 16.08 -20.05
C GLU A 258 -0.02 16.01 -19.33
N LEU A 259 -0.82 14.99 -19.64
CA LEU A 259 -2.12 14.76 -18.97
C LEU A 259 -1.95 14.60 -17.46
N ILE A 260 -1.02 13.72 -17.03
CA ILE A 260 -0.75 13.52 -15.59
C ILE A 260 -0.17 14.80 -14.98
N LYS A 261 0.74 15.49 -15.67
CA LYS A 261 1.31 16.74 -15.17
C LYS A 261 0.22 17.79 -14.93
N ASN A 262 -0.67 17.98 -15.89
CA ASN A 262 -1.72 19.01 -15.83
C ASN A 262 -2.82 18.66 -14.81
N ALA A 263 -3.09 17.38 -14.57
CA ALA A 263 -4.08 16.94 -13.59
C ALA A 263 -3.68 17.23 -12.13
N PHE A 264 -2.38 17.37 -11.84
CA PHE A 264 -1.86 17.45 -10.47
C PHE A 264 -0.91 18.64 -10.24
N PRO A 265 -1.38 19.89 -10.39
CA PRO A 265 -0.54 21.09 -10.29
C PRO A 265 0.12 21.26 -8.92
N LEU A 266 -0.58 20.91 -7.84
CA LEU A 266 -0.05 20.98 -6.47
C LEU A 266 1.18 20.08 -6.30
N PHE A 267 1.16 18.87 -6.86
CA PHE A 267 2.34 18.00 -6.84
C PHE A 267 3.51 18.66 -7.58
N ASN A 268 3.27 19.24 -8.76
CA ASN A 268 4.35 19.83 -9.55
C ASN A 268 5.03 21.00 -8.83
N GLU A 269 4.24 21.86 -8.18
CA GLU A 269 4.74 22.96 -7.36
C GLU A 269 5.67 22.44 -6.26
N TYR A 270 5.22 21.44 -5.50
CA TYR A 270 5.99 20.91 -4.38
C TYR A 270 7.14 20.00 -4.81
N TYR A 271 7.06 19.36 -5.97
CA TYR A 271 8.18 18.66 -6.59
C TYR A 271 9.31 19.64 -6.93
N GLN A 272 8.96 20.78 -7.52
CA GLN A 272 9.92 21.84 -7.82
C GLN A 272 10.59 22.34 -6.53
N LYS A 273 9.82 22.64 -5.48
CA LYS A 273 10.36 23.10 -4.19
C LYS A 273 11.22 22.03 -3.49
N VAL A 274 10.71 20.82 -3.32
CA VAL A 274 11.34 19.80 -2.46
C VAL A 274 12.48 19.06 -3.17
N VAL A 275 12.32 18.73 -4.45
CA VAL A 275 13.26 17.89 -5.20
C VAL A 275 14.24 18.73 -6.00
N VAL A 276 13.75 19.70 -6.77
CA VAL A 276 14.60 20.50 -7.68
C VAL A 276 15.36 21.58 -6.92
N GLU A 277 14.65 22.37 -6.10
CA GLU A 277 15.24 23.45 -5.29
C GLU A 277 15.81 22.93 -3.95
N GLN A 278 15.63 21.65 -3.64
CA GLN A 278 16.07 21.00 -2.41
C GLN A 278 15.58 21.68 -1.12
N ASN A 279 14.45 22.39 -1.17
CA ASN A 279 13.83 23.06 -0.03
C ASN A 279 13.07 22.05 0.85
N ARG A 280 13.83 21.28 1.62
CA ARG A 280 13.40 20.15 2.45
C ARG A 280 12.86 20.55 3.83
N GLN A 281 12.23 21.72 3.93
CA GLN A 281 11.53 22.11 5.16
C GLN A 281 10.43 21.10 5.49
N PRO A 282 10.19 20.76 6.77
CA PRO A 282 9.22 19.74 7.16
C PRO A 282 7.82 19.97 6.57
N GLU A 283 7.37 21.21 6.48
CA GLU A 283 6.07 21.59 5.94
C GLU A 283 5.98 21.29 4.44
N ASN A 284 7.05 21.59 3.69
CA ASN A 284 7.10 21.30 2.26
C ASN A 284 7.12 19.80 1.98
N ILE A 285 7.84 19.02 2.79
CA ILE A 285 7.88 17.56 2.70
C ILE A 285 6.49 16.97 2.98
N ALA A 286 5.79 17.45 4.01
CA ALA A 286 4.45 16.96 4.36
C ALA A 286 3.46 17.17 3.21
N VAL A 287 3.42 18.39 2.64
CA VAL A 287 2.53 18.68 1.51
C VAL A 287 2.95 17.89 0.27
N PHE A 288 4.25 17.75 0.00
CA PHE A 288 4.77 16.95 -1.11
C PHE A 288 4.33 15.49 -1.00
N LYS A 289 4.48 14.86 0.18
CA LYS A 289 4.06 13.47 0.41
C LYS A 289 2.56 13.28 0.21
N ARG A 290 1.74 14.17 0.78
CA ARG A 290 0.28 14.13 0.60
C ARG A 290 -0.11 14.28 -0.87
N ALA A 291 0.50 15.25 -1.57
CA ALA A 291 0.25 15.47 -2.99
C ALA A 291 0.74 14.29 -3.85
N ALA A 292 1.85 13.64 -3.48
CA ALA A 292 2.36 12.45 -4.18
C ALA A 292 1.41 11.27 -4.06
N LEU A 293 0.87 11.03 -2.86
CA LEU A 293 -0.13 9.99 -2.60
C LEU A 293 -1.42 10.26 -3.39
N ASP A 294 -1.94 11.48 -3.29
CA ASP A 294 -3.14 11.92 -4.01
C ASP A 294 -2.96 11.76 -5.53
N ARG A 295 -1.80 12.18 -6.06
CA ARG A 295 -1.42 12.01 -7.47
C ARG A 295 -1.42 10.53 -7.88
N ALA A 296 -0.85 9.65 -7.09
CA ALA A 296 -0.78 8.22 -7.41
C ALA A 296 -2.18 7.60 -7.53
N PHE A 297 -3.07 7.82 -6.56
CA PHE A 297 -4.42 7.23 -6.56
C PHE A 297 -5.35 7.89 -7.57
N LYS A 298 -5.30 9.21 -7.74
CA LYS A 298 -6.12 9.90 -8.73
C LYS A 298 -5.67 9.64 -10.17
N THR A 299 -4.45 9.16 -10.39
CA THR A 299 -4.01 8.69 -11.72
C THR A 299 -4.94 7.58 -12.25
N LEU A 300 -5.50 6.73 -11.36
CA LEU A 300 -6.46 5.69 -11.73
C LEU A 300 -7.78 6.23 -12.31
N GLN A 301 -8.08 7.51 -12.08
CA GLN A 301 -9.32 8.16 -12.54
C GLN A 301 -9.13 8.87 -13.89
N LEU A 302 -7.90 8.93 -14.41
CA LEU A 302 -7.62 9.53 -15.71
C LEU A 302 -8.11 8.62 -16.85
N ASP A 303 -8.41 9.24 -17.98
CA ASP A 303 -8.90 8.55 -19.17
C ASP A 303 -7.85 7.56 -19.72
N PHE A 304 -8.17 6.27 -19.64
CA PHE A 304 -7.32 5.18 -20.09
C PHE A 304 -6.88 5.34 -21.56
N ASN A 305 -7.80 5.76 -22.44
CA ASN A 305 -7.52 5.86 -23.88
C ASN A 305 -6.60 7.03 -24.23
N LYS A 306 -6.51 8.03 -23.34
CA LYS A 306 -5.55 9.12 -23.47
C LYS A 306 -4.19 8.75 -22.90
N LEU A 307 -4.16 7.94 -21.84
CA LEU A 307 -2.91 7.46 -21.24
C LEU A 307 -2.24 6.38 -22.09
N PHE A 308 -3.01 5.48 -22.71
CA PHE A 308 -2.50 4.28 -23.35
C PHE A 308 -3.00 4.07 -24.76
N SER A 309 -2.09 3.58 -25.60
CA SER A 309 -2.41 2.93 -26.87
C SER A 309 -2.43 1.41 -26.69
N VAL A 310 -3.40 0.75 -27.32
CA VAL A 310 -3.60 -0.70 -27.22
C VAL A 310 -3.50 -1.31 -28.61
N GLN A 311 -2.68 -2.36 -28.75
CA GLN A 311 -2.47 -3.05 -30.01
C GLN A 311 -2.50 -4.57 -29.81
N LYS A 312 -3.34 -5.29 -30.57
CA LYS A 312 -3.23 -6.75 -30.68
C LYS A 312 -1.95 -7.13 -31.42
N THR A 313 -1.21 -8.08 -30.89
CA THR A 313 0.10 -8.47 -31.41
C THR A 313 0.25 -9.99 -31.48
N LYS A 314 1.13 -10.43 -32.39
CA LYS A 314 1.68 -11.79 -32.40
C LYS A 314 3.18 -11.69 -32.16
N THR A 315 3.62 -12.03 -30.95
CA THR A 315 4.99 -11.84 -30.50
C THR A 315 5.76 -13.15 -30.51
N ARG A 316 7.04 -13.09 -30.89
CA ARG A 316 7.96 -14.23 -30.75
C ARG A 316 8.26 -14.44 -29.26
N ILE A 317 7.96 -15.64 -28.78
CA ILE A 317 8.15 -16.06 -27.39
C ILE A 317 9.35 -17.01 -27.30
N PRO A 318 10.24 -16.86 -26.30
CA PRO A 318 11.33 -17.80 -26.06
C PRO A 318 10.80 -19.20 -25.69
N SER A 319 11.64 -20.24 -25.84
CA SER A 319 11.31 -21.57 -25.30
C SER A 319 11.15 -21.52 -23.78
N PHE A 320 10.49 -22.53 -23.21
CA PHE A 320 10.43 -22.69 -21.75
C PHE A 320 11.81 -22.64 -21.11
N ALA A 321 11.88 -22.09 -19.90
CA ALA A 321 13.11 -22.12 -19.11
C ALA A 321 13.53 -23.57 -18.86
N ALA A 322 14.77 -23.89 -19.19
CA ALA A 322 15.31 -25.22 -18.96
C ALA A 322 15.69 -25.38 -17.49
N ILE A 323 15.39 -26.56 -16.94
CA ILE A 323 15.90 -26.96 -15.62
C ILE A 323 17.35 -27.38 -15.81
N HIS A 324 18.24 -26.72 -15.08
CA HIS A 324 19.66 -26.97 -15.14
C HIS A 324 20.16 -27.60 -13.86
N GLU A 325 21.04 -28.59 -13.98
CA GLU A 325 21.70 -29.17 -12.82
C GLU A 325 22.63 -28.16 -12.16
N SER A 326 22.74 -28.26 -10.83
CA SER A 326 23.74 -27.54 -10.05
C SER A 326 25.03 -28.35 -9.99
N VAL A 327 26.16 -27.68 -10.20
CA VAL A 327 27.51 -28.22 -10.05
C VAL A 327 28.29 -27.39 -9.03
N ILE A 328 29.39 -27.92 -8.51
CA ILE A 328 30.20 -27.22 -7.51
C ILE A 328 31.38 -26.54 -8.21
N CYS A 329 31.58 -25.25 -7.94
CA CYS A 329 32.76 -24.52 -8.41
C CYS A 329 34.03 -25.10 -7.77
N MET A 330 35.07 -25.35 -8.58
CA MET A 330 36.32 -25.92 -8.08
C MET A 330 37.09 -24.97 -7.15
N ASP A 331 36.98 -23.65 -7.32
CA ASP A 331 37.72 -22.64 -6.56
C ASP A 331 37.00 -22.28 -5.25
N CYS A 332 35.82 -21.66 -5.32
CA CYS A 332 35.08 -21.17 -4.14
C CYS A 332 34.21 -22.23 -3.43
N LYS A 333 34.03 -23.42 -4.02
CA LYS A 333 33.17 -24.51 -3.51
C LYS A 333 31.67 -24.20 -3.42
N GLU A 334 31.21 -23.13 -4.05
CA GLU A 334 29.79 -22.79 -4.11
C GLU A 334 29.03 -23.59 -5.17
N SER A 335 27.72 -23.76 -4.97
CA SER A 335 26.81 -24.39 -5.92
C SER A 335 26.41 -23.41 -7.02
N VAL A 336 26.66 -23.76 -8.27
CA VAL A 336 26.41 -22.92 -9.45
C VAL A 336 25.60 -23.70 -10.50
N MET A 337 24.68 -23.03 -11.19
CA MET A 337 23.97 -23.64 -12.32
C MET A 337 24.96 -23.99 -13.43
N LYS A 338 24.94 -25.22 -13.94
CA LYS A 338 25.92 -25.69 -14.95
C LYS A 338 26.09 -24.78 -16.17
N PRO A 339 25.05 -24.19 -16.79
CA PRO A 339 25.23 -23.25 -17.91
C PRO A 339 25.88 -21.91 -17.53
N ARG A 340 26.02 -21.62 -16.23
CA ARG A 340 26.70 -20.44 -15.68
C ARG A 340 28.13 -20.78 -15.22
N THR A 341 28.76 -21.76 -15.87
CA THR A 341 30.13 -22.16 -15.61
C THR A 341 30.98 -22.04 -16.87
N ILE A 342 32.28 -21.82 -16.67
CA ILE A 342 33.31 -21.95 -17.69
C ILE A 342 33.98 -23.31 -17.48
N ALA A 343 34.00 -24.13 -18.52
CA ALA A 343 34.65 -25.43 -18.46
C ALA A 343 36.16 -25.26 -18.68
N ASP A 344 36.98 -25.65 -17.72
CA ASP A 344 38.42 -25.84 -17.91
C ASP A 344 38.79 -27.29 -17.57
N LYS A 345 39.40 -27.99 -18.53
CA LYS A 345 40.01 -29.33 -18.34
C LYS A 345 39.22 -30.33 -17.48
N SER A 346 37.92 -30.48 -17.73
CA SER A 346 36.98 -31.42 -17.05
C SER A 346 36.41 -30.97 -15.71
N GLU A 347 36.71 -29.75 -15.25
CA GLU A 347 36.20 -29.18 -14.01
C GLU A 347 35.35 -27.92 -14.26
N TYR A 348 34.41 -27.63 -13.36
CA TYR A 348 33.50 -26.50 -13.47
C TYR A 348 34.01 -25.31 -12.66
N LYS A 349 34.14 -24.16 -13.33
CA LYS A 349 34.47 -22.88 -12.69
C LYS A 349 33.30 -21.92 -12.79
N CYS A 350 32.89 -21.27 -11.71
CA CYS A 350 31.84 -20.24 -11.77
C CYS A 350 32.35 -19.00 -12.54
N ILE A 351 31.41 -18.19 -13.04
CA ILE A 351 31.74 -16.97 -13.80
C ILE A 351 32.68 -16.05 -13.00
N GLU A 352 32.43 -15.90 -11.69
CA GLU A 352 33.23 -15.05 -10.80
C GLU A 352 34.69 -15.49 -10.70
N CYS A 353 34.95 -16.73 -10.27
CA CYS A 353 36.33 -17.24 -10.17
C CYS A 353 37.03 -17.34 -11.54
N SER A 354 36.28 -17.43 -12.63
CA SER A 354 36.84 -17.46 -13.99
C SER A 354 37.15 -16.07 -14.58
N HIS A 355 36.74 -14.99 -13.90
CA HIS A 355 36.79 -13.62 -14.43
C HIS A 355 36.12 -13.47 -15.80
N ALA A 356 35.08 -14.26 -16.06
CA ALA A 356 34.33 -14.19 -17.29
C ALA A 356 33.33 -13.02 -17.27
N GLU A 357 32.84 -12.62 -18.45
CA GLU A 357 31.80 -11.60 -18.57
C GLU A 357 30.45 -12.12 -18.04
N PHE A 358 29.71 -11.27 -17.34
CA PHE A 358 28.32 -11.50 -16.96
C PHE A 358 27.46 -10.28 -17.27
N PHE A 359 26.14 -10.46 -17.21
CA PHE A 359 25.17 -9.38 -17.37
C PHE A 359 24.60 -8.99 -16.01
N ILE A 360 24.58 -7.69 -15.72
CA ILE A 360 23.95 -7.11 -14.55
C ILE A 360 22.79 -6.22 -14.99
N LEU A 361 21.67 -6.32 -14.27
CA LEU A 361 20.56 -5.38 -14.35
C LEU A 361 20.62 -4.47 -13.13
N ASP A 362 20.74 -3.17 -13.34
CA ASP A 362 20.60 -2.17 -12.28
C ASP A 362 19.74 -0.97 -12.72
N GLY A 363 19.83 0.15 -11.99
CA GLY A 363 19.09 1.37 -12.30
C GLY A 363 19.35 1.94 -13.70
N ASN A 364 20.46 1.59 -14.35
CA ASN A 364 20.80 2.03 -15.71
C ASN A 364 20.42 1.02 -16.80
N GLY A 365 19.83 -0.12 -16.44
CA GLY A 365 19.46 -1.19 -17.39
C GLY A 365 20.44 -2.36 -17.38
N ILE A 366 20.43 -3.17 -18.46
CA ILE A 366 21.28 -4.35 -18.61
C ILE A 366 22.63 -3.93 -19.21
N ARG A 367 23.72 -4.19 -18.49
CA ARG A 367 25.09 -4.04 -19.02
C ARG A 367 25.92 -5.28 -18.81
N LYS A 368 27.01 -5.38 -19.59
CA LYS A 368 28.06 -6.37 -19.37
C LYS A 368 29.04 -5.86 -18.32
N GLU A 369 29.43 -6.73 -17.41
CA GLU A 369 30.54 -6.52 -16.49
C GLU A 369 31.49 -7.71 -16.54
N ILE A 370 32.73 -7.49 -16.13
CA ILE A 370 33.73 -8.55 -15.95
C ILE A 370 33.79 -8.83 -14.45
N ALA A 371 33.75 -10.09 -14.06
CA ALA A 371 33.90 -10.43 -12.65
C ALA A 371 35.30 -10.01 -12.14
N SER A 372 35.32 -9.07 -11.20
CA SER A 372 36.53 -8.66 -10.48
C SER A 372 37.04 -9.80 -9.58
N GLU A 373 38.29 -9.69 -9.11
CA GLU A 373 38.78 -10.60 -8.07
C GLU A 373 37.81 -10.62 -6.89
N PRO A 374 37.35 -11.80 -6.43
CA PRO A 374 36.55 -11.87 -5.24
C PRO A 374 37.38 -11.38 -4.04
N ASP A 375 36.75 -10.66 -3.11
CA ASP A 375 37.22 -10.59 -1.72
C ASP A 375 37.01 -11.99 -1.10
N CYS A 376 37.75 -13.01 -1.57
CA CYS A 376 37.76 -14.36 -1.03
C CYS A 376 38.72 -14.48 0.16
#